data_AF-A0A842PTY2-F1
#
_entry.id   AF-A0A842PTY2-F1
#
_cell.length_a   1.000
_cell.length_b   1.000
_cell.length_c   1.000
_cell.angle_alpha   90.00
_cell.angle_beta   90.00
_cell.angle_gamma   90.00
#
_symmetry.space_group_name_H-M   'P 1'
#
loop_
_entity.id
_entity.type
_entity.pdbx_description
1 polymer ?
#
loop_
_entity_poly.entity_id
_entity_poly.type
_entity_poly.pdbx_seq_one_letter_code
_entity_poly.pdbx_strand_id
1 'polypeptide(L)'
;MIPTDSPIDRRTVLRTVGGAALASVAGCLDGSRNSGTTTSDQTSTTTERAGPLSRIAVEGQAIVVEIDADAPVEQVNLIQPNGELFGKRGLAAGARQVSFEIGTAYEPGEYRVVALDGDETIAEGSLSIQPNLSIVEMGIGRNQPEKMWNSSGDEVTDEAFVTVENRGTGPNAVTKLLFIGDVPYPSDEEGTNYADADGVSGIYDPDADDETAAVTVPPGQKLTLYSYRSPFAFIRAEGISCKNEPQSGEFEVVLETRVDAKKISETYQVQYSASDEFNNCEITISEA
;
A
#
# COMPACT_ATOMS: atom_id res chain seq x y z
N MET A 1 40.98 13.00 -47.48
CA MET A 1 40.92 14.46 -47.29
C MET A 1 40.79 15.10 -48.67
N ILE A 2 40.05 16.21 -48.73
CA ILE A 2 39.57 16.94 -49.92
C ILE A 2 38.16 16.50 -50.39
N PRO A 3 37.13 17.34 -50.12
CA PRO A 3 35.74 17.15 -50.47
C PRO A 3 35.42 17.72 -51.86
N THR A 4 34.36 17.22 -52.50
CA THR A 4 33.68 17.94 -53.58
C THR A 4 32.52 18.73 -53.00
N ASP A 5 32.68 20.04 -53.02
CA ASP A 5 31.67 21.04 -52.71
C ASP A 5 31.11 21.63 -54.02
N SER A 6 29.89 22.17 -53.95
CA SER A 6 29.21 23.12 -54.86
C SER A 6 27.81 22.67 -55.32
N PRO A 7 26.88 23.60 -55.62
CA PRO A 7 26.60 24.84 -54.91
C PRO A 7 25.08 25.14 -54.75
N ILE A 8 24.86 26.24 -54.05
CA ILE A 8 23.64 26.88 -53.54
C ILE A 8 22.66 27.37 -54.64
N ASP A 9 21.36 27.39 -54.31
CA ASP A 9 20.57 28.63 -54.10
C ASP A 9 19.26 28.86 -54.90
N ARG A 10 18.29 29.42 -54.16
CA ARG A 10 17.28 30.46 -54.49
C ARG A 10 15.80 30.09 -54.61
N ARG A 11 15.11 30.53 -53.54
CA ARG A 11 13.86 31.32 -53.46
C ARG A 11 12.57 30.56 -53.82
N THR A 12 11.44 30.70 -53.11
CA THR A 12 10.68 31.95 -52.94
C THR A 12 9.46 31.72 -52.00
N VAL A 13 9.43 32.44 -50.87
CA VAL A 13 8.35 33.34 -50.36
C VAL A 13 6.92 32.79 -50.08
N LEU A 14 6.62 32.72 -48.77
CA LEU A 14 5.55 33.35 -47.95
C LEU A 14 4.05 33.31 -48.32
N ARG A 15 3.26 33.35 -47.20
CA ARG A 15 1.88 33.85 -46.96
C ARG A 15 0.79 32.77 -46.93
N THR A 16 -0.18 32.71 -46.01
CA THR A 16 -0.62 33.54 -44.87
C THR A 16 -1.69 32.76 -44.06
N VAL A 17 -1.70 32.99 -42.74
CA VAL A 17 -2.77 32.92 -41.71
C VAL A 17 -4.18 32.45 -42.10
N GLY A 18 -4.74 31.56 -41.27
CA GLY A 18 -6.18 31.35 -41.10
C GLY A 18 -6.47 30.75 -39.72
N GLY A 19 -7.17 31.49 -38.86
CA GLY A 19 -7.44 31.14 -37.47
C GLY A 19 -8.40 29.95 -37.31
N ALA A 20 -8.23 29.22 -36.21
CA ALA A 20 -9.20 28.25 -35.72
C ALA A 20 -9.57 28.62 -34.27
N ALA A 21 -10.88 28.71 -34.04
CA ALA A 21 -11.50 29.18 -32.83
C ALA A 21 -11.19 28.30 -31.61
N LEU A 22 -11.00 28.94 -30.45
CA LEU A 22 -11.06 28.29 -29.15
C LEU A 22 -12.54 27.96 -28.86
N ALA A 23 -12.88 26.68 -28.87
CA ALA A 23 -14.17 26.20 -28.37
C ALA A 23 -14.08 26.08 -26.84
N SER A 24 -14.70 27.01 -26.14
CA SER A 24 -14.98 26.94 -24.70
C SER A 24 -16.11 25.93 -24.49
N VAL A 25 -15.82 24.75 -23.98
CA VAL A 25 -16.85 23.79 -23.56
C VAL A 25 -17.28 24.15 -22.14
N ALA A 26 -18.39 24.89 -22.03
CA ALA A 26 -19.15 25.01 -20.80
C ALA A 26 -20.14 23.83 -20.74
N GLY A 27 -19.88 22.86 -19.86
CA GLY A 27 -20.81 21.78 -19.54
C GLY A 27 -21.45 22.02 -18.18
N CYS A 28 -22.57 22.74 -18.16
CA CYS A 28 -23.52 22.63 -17.06
C CYS A 28 -24.35 21.37 -17.29
N LEU A 29 -24.26 20.41 -16.37
CA LEU A 29 -25.17 19.27 -16.27
C LEU A 29 -25.80 19.32 -14.88
N ASP A 30 -27.00 19.89 -14.81
CA ASP A 30 -27.93 19.71 -13.70
C ASP A 30 -28.92 18.61 -14.08
N GLY A 31 -29.02 17.57 -13.24
CA GLY A 31 -29.96 16.48 -13.48
C GLY A 31 -29.78 15.19 -12.67
N SER A 32 -29.63 15.32 -11.35
CA SER A 32 -29.98 14.35 -10.29
C SER A 32 -29.97 12.84 -10.59
N ARG A 33 -29.00 12.12 -10.00
CA ARG A 33 -29.20 10.77 -9.43
C ARG A 33 -28.10 10.40 -8.42
N ASN A 34 -28.52 10.39 -7.16
CA ASN A 34 -28.01 9.70 -5.98
C ASN A 34 -26.50 9.62 -5.73
N SER A 35 -26.08 10.39 -4.71
CA SER A 35 -24.78 10.33 -4.05
C SER A 35 -24.39 8.93 -3.61
N GLY A 36 -23.15 8.58 -3.93
CA GLY A 36 -22.40 7.46 -3.40
C GLY A 36 -20.91 7.73 -3.61
N THR A 37 -20.46 8.97 -3.38
CA THR A 37 -19.04 9.25 -3.26
C THR A 37 -18.57 8.66 -1.93
N THR A 38 -17.92 7.51 -2.00
CA THR A 38 -16.99 7.06 -0.97
C THR A 38 -15.92 8.13 -0.84
N THR A 39 -16.13 9.01 0.11
CA THR A 39 -15.04 9.81 0.68
C THR A 39 -14.10 8.78 1.28
N SER A 40 -12.96 8.55 0.64
CA SER A 40 -11.85 7.94 1.34
C SER A 40 -11.51 8.91 2.47
N ASP A 41 -12.01 8.63 3.67
CA ASP A 41 -11.63 9.32 4.89
C ASP A 41 -10.14 9.05 5.11
N GLN A 42 -9.29 9.80 4.41
CA GLN A 42 -7.88 9.92 4.74
C GLN A 42 -7.83 10.57 6.11
N THR A 43 -7.90 9.73 7.14
CA THR A 43 -7.71 10.13 8.52
C THR A 43 -6.21 10.39 8.69
N SER A 44 -5.75 11.52 8.16
CA SER A 44 -4.41 12.02 8.43
C SER A 44 -4.38 12.37 9.91
N THR A 45 -3.50 11.73 10.67
CA THR A 45 -3.31 12.09 12.08
C THR A 45 -2.59 13.40 12.15
N THR A 46 -3.33 14.45 12.52
CA THR A 46 -2.83 15.81 12.67
C THR A 46 -2.71 16.16 14.14
N THR A 47 -1.60 16.76 14.55
CA THR A 47 -1.50 17.36 15.88
C THR A 47 -2.21 18.71 15.94
N GLU A 48 -2.65 19.11 17.13
CA GLU A 48 -3.05 20.49 17.42
C GLU A 48 -1.94 21.49 17.09
N ARG A 49 -2.34 22.70 16.70
CA ARG A 49 -1.43 23.78 16.31
C ARG A 49 -0.44 24.11 17.42
N ALA A 50 0.85 24.15 17.08
CA ALA A 50 1.92 24.49 18.01
C ALA A 50 2.62 25.80 17.58
N GLY A 51 2.05 26.93 17.99
CA GLY A 51 2.54 28.26 17.61
C GLY A 51 2.54 28.45 16.08
N PRO A 52 3.69 28.76 15.45
CA PRO A 52 3.83 28.92 14.00
C PRO A 52 3.76 27.60 13.20
N LEU A 53 3.80 26.44 13.87
CA LEU A 53 3.57 25.15 13.24
C LEU A 53 2.06 24.96 13.06
N SER A 54 1.58 25.21 11.85
CA SER A 54 0.14 25.19 11.54
C SER A 54 -0.41 23.77 11.47
N ARG A 55 0.41 22.79 11.06
CA ARG A 55 0.05 21.37 11.00
C ARG A 55 1.29 20.48 11.04
N ILE A 56 1.20 19.36 11.75
CA ILE A 56 2.16 18.26 11.72
C ILE A 56 1.35 16.99 11.44
N ALA A 57 1.66 16.28 10.37
CA ALA A 57 0.92 15.09 9.96
C ALA A 57 1.81 14.06 9.27
N VAL A 58 1.38 12.80 9.28
CA VAL A 58 1.92 11.78 8.38
C VAL A 58 1.10 11.75 7.11
N GLU A 59 1.76 11.91 5.96
CA GLU A 59 1.16 11.79 4.64
C GLU A 59 1.93 10.74 3.84
N GLY A 60 1.26 9.62 3.54
CA GLY A 60 1.90 8.47 2.91
C GLY A 60 3.03 7.91 3.78
N GLN A 61 4.27 8.17 3.39
CA GLN A 61 5.50 7.73 4.07
C GLN A 61 6.37 8.88 4.58
N ALA A 62 5.81 10.09 4.66
CA ALA A 62 6.51 11.28 5.09
C ALA A 62 5.81 11.97 6.25
N ILE A 63 6.59 12.59 7.14
CA ILE A 63 6.08 13.59 8.07
C ILE A 63 6.10 14.94 7.37
N VAL A 64 4.93 15.53 7.23
CA VAL A 64 4.70 16.84 6.64
C VAL A 64 4.48 17.85 7.77
N VAL A 65 5.27 18.91 7.74
CA VAL A 65 5.15 20.04 8.67
C VAL A 65 4.79 21.28 7.87
N GLU A 66 3.63 21.86 8.16
CA GLU A 66 3.19 23.13 7.61
C GLU A 66 3.47 24.27 8.60
N ILE A 67 3.85 25.42 8.05
CA ILE A 67 4.32 26.59 8.78
C ILE A 67 3.54 27.82 8.31
N ASP A 68 3.19 28.69 9.25
CA ASP A 68 2.54 29.96 8.93
C ASP A 68 3.38 30.83 7.99
N ALA A 69 2.69 31.53 7.09
CA ALA A 69 3.31 32.34 6.04
C ALA A 69 4.27 33.43 6.55
N ASP A 70 3.99 33.97 7.74
CA ASP A 70 4.69 35.13 8.30
C ASP A 70 5.60 34.74 9.48
N ALA A 71 5.78 33.45 9.75
CA ALA A 71 6.64 32.98 10.82
C ALA A 71 8.12 33.06 10.41
N PRO A 72 9.02 33.55 11.28
CA PRO A 72 10.45 33.63 10.99
C PRO A 72 11.14 32.26 11.18
N VAL A 73 10.60 31.19 10.58
CA VAL A 73 11.21 29.86 10.66
C VAL A 73 12.25 29.72 9.55
N GLU A 74 13.51 29.52 9.93
CA GLU A 74 14.60 29.24 9.00
C GLU A 74 14.90 27.74 8.88
N GLN A 75 14.63 26.97 9.94
CA GLN A 75 14.92 25.53 9.98
C GLN A 75 13.89 24.76 10.82
N VAL A 76 13.63 23.52 10.41
CA VAL A 76 12.87 22.54 11.19
C VAL A 76 13.76 21.33 11.47
N ASN A 77 13.82 20.93 12.73
CA ASN A 77 14.44 19.69 13.17
C ASN A 77 13.37 18.67 13.53
N LEU A 78 13.56 17.43 13.10
CA LEU A 78 12.77 16.29 13.52
C LEU A 78 13.62 15.43 14.46
N ILE A 79 13.09 15.15 15.63
CA ILE A 79 13.72 14.35 16.69
C ILE A 79 12.90 13.07 16.83
N GLN A 80 13.56 11.92 16.78
CA GLN A 80 12.94 10.60 16.89
C GLN A 80 12.65 10.22 18.35
N PRO A 81 11.85 9.18 18.62
CA PRO A 81 11.39 8.84 19.98
C PRO A 81 12.51 8.62 21.01
N ASN A 82 13.66 8.12 20.56
CA ASN A 82 14.84 7.93 21.42
C ASN A 82 15.59 9.23 21.80
N GLY A 83 15.14 10.39 21.28
CA GLY A 83 15.70 11.71 21.55
C GLY A 83 16.81 12.15 20.59
N GLU A 84 17.23 11.29 19.67
CA GLU A 84 18.21 11.64 18.64
C GLU A 84 17.58 12.46 17.50
N LEU A 85 18.43 13.19 16.78
CA LEU A 85 18.01 13.94 15.60
C LEU A 85 17.77 12.98 14.42
N PHE A 86 16.54 12.88 13.96
CA PHE A 86 16.21 12.17 12.72
C PHE A 86 16.67 12.95 11.49
N GLY A 87 16.43 14.26 11.47
CA GLY A 87 16.82 15.09 10.33
C GLY A 87 16.59 16.58 10.52
N LYS A 88 17.14 17.37 9.59
CA LYS A 88 16.99 18.83 9.53
C LYS A 88 16.55 19.26 8.13
N ARG A 89 15.72 20.29 8.05
CA ARG A 89 15.29 20.92 6.80
C ARG A 89 15.33 22.42 6.95
N GLY A 90 16.07 23.10 6.08
CA GLY A 90 15.98 24.55 5.95
C GLY A 90 14.69 24.92 5.23
N LEU A 91 14.07 26.03 5.63
CA LEU A 91 12.91 26.59 4.96
C LEU A 91 13.38 27.67 4.00
N ALA A 92 13.15 27.46 2.70
CA ALA A 92 13.44 28.49 1.72
C ALA A 92 12.50 29.69 1.90
N ALA A 93 12.96 30.90 1.55
CA ALA A 93 12.13 32.09 1.62
C ALA A 93 10.81 31.90 0.85
N GLY A 94 9.68 32.06 1.55
CA GLY A 94 8.33 31.88 0.99
C GLY A 94 7.81 30.45 0.95
N ALA A 95 8.63 29.45 1.31
CA ALA A 95 8.14 28.09 1.53
C ALA A 95 7.36 28.01 2.85
N ARG A 96 6.33 27.16 2.88
CA ARG A 96 5.42 26.99 4.02
C ARG A 96 5.31 25.55 4.50
N GLN A 97 6.11 24.67 3.94
CA GLN A 97 6.03 23.24 4.17
C GLN A 97 7.41 22.62 4.06
N VAL A 98 7.69 21.68 4.95
CA VAL A 98 8.84 20.77 4.84
C VAL A 98 8.36 19.33 5.01
N SER A 99 9.07 18.40 4.39
CA SER A 99 8.81 16.97 4.53
C SER A 99 10.06 16.20 4.98
N PHE A 100 9.80 15.17 5.79
CA PHE A 100 10.77 14.19 6.24
C PHE A 100 10.28 12.81 5.82
N GLU A 101 10.95 12.18 4.85
CA GLU A 101 10.68 10.81 4.45
C GLU A 101 11.06 9.86 5.60
N ILE A 102 10.09 9.12 6.12
CA ILE A 102 10.27 8.13 7.19
C ILE A 102 10.17 6.69 6.67
N GLY A 103 9.56 6.49 5.49
CA GLY A 103 9.43 5.17 4.87
C GLY A 103 8.67 4.20 5.76
N THR A 104 9.19 2.98 5.90
CA THR A 104 8.67 1.92 6.79
C THR A 104 9.76 1.31 7.67
N ALA A 105 10.85 2.06 7.89
CA ALA A 105 12.00 1.66 8.70
C ALA A 105 12.29 2.70 9.81
N TYR A 106 11.23 3.26 10.37
CA TYR A 106 11.27 4.26 11.44
C TYR A 106 11.04 3.58 12.81
N GLU A 107 11.48 4.23 13.88
CA GLU A 107 11.19 3.81 15.26
C GLU A 107 9.80 4.33 15.66
N PRO A 108 8.83 3.47 16.02
CA PRO A 108 7.51 3.95 16.45
C PRO A 108 7.55 4.69 17.77
N GLY A 109 6.67 5.68 17.94
CA GLY A 109 6.57 6.47 19.15
C GLY A 109 6.34 7.96 18.90
N GLU A 110 6.65 8.78 19.89
CA GLU A 110 6.47 10.23 19.81
C GLU A 110 7.66 10.90 19.11
N TYR A 111 7.40 11.52 17.97
CA TYR A 111 8.35 12.38 17.28
C TYR A 111 8.15 13.83 17.70
N ARG A 112 9.25 14.55 17.91
CA ARG A 112 9.23 15.98 18.24
C ARG A 112 9.70 16.79 17.04
N VAL A 113 8.97 17.85 16.72
CA VAL A 113 9.27 18.82 15.67
C VAL A 113 9.66 20.13 16.34
N VAL A 114 10.87 20.62 16.05
CA VAL A 114 11.40 21.87 16.61
C VAL A 114 11.64 22.85 15.48
N ALA A 115 10.95 24.00 15.50
CA ALA A 115 11.14 25.09 14.56
C ALA A 115 12.12 26.12 15.13
N LEU A 116 13.05 26.56 14.29
CA LEU A 116 14.17 27.41 14.67
C LEU A 116 14.24 28.67 13.79
N ASP A 117 14.61 29.79 14.40
CA ASP A 117 15.11 31.02 13.77
C ASP A 117 16.60 31.16 14.13
N GLY A 118 17.51 30.89 13.20
CA GLY A 118 18.91 30.64 13.52
C GLY A 118 19.10 29.53 14.58
N ASP A 119 19.59 29.91 15.76
CA ASP A 119 19.80 29.00 16.90
C ASP A 119 18.66 29.07 17.95
N GLU A 120 17.68 29.95 17.78
CA GLU A 120 16.58 30.15 18.73
C GLU A 120 15.40 29.23 18.41
N THR A 121 14.88 28.53 19.44
CA THR A 121 13.64 27.76 19.30
C THR A 121 12.43 28.66 19.43
N ILE A 122 11.67 28.76 18.34
CA ILE A 122 10.45 29.57 18.27
C ILE A 122 9.18 28.75 18.42
N ALA A 123 9.24 27.44 18.16
CA ALA A 123 8.12 26.52 18.35
C ALA A 123 8.57 25.08 18.52
N GLU A 124 7.76 24.32 19.24
CA GLU A 124 7.90 22.88 19.37
C GLU A 124 6.52 22.23 19.32
N GLY A 125 6.39 21.17 18.54
CA GLY A 125 5.21 20.31 18.51
C GLY A 125 5.62 18.84 18.48
N SER A 126 4.67 17.94 18.64
CA SER A 126 4.94 16.51 18.58
C SER A 126 3.87 15.73 17.84
N LEU A 127 4.20 14.52 17.39
CA LEU A 127 3.28 13.61 16.71
C LEU A 127 3.62 12.18 17.09
N SER A 128 2.62 11.42 17.52
CA SER A 128 2.78 9.97 17.74
C SER A 128 2.63 9.22 16.43
N ILE A 129 3.62 8.42 16.08
CA ILE A 129 3.68 7.60 14.86
C ILE A 129 3.75 6.14 15.27
N GLN A 130 2.62 5.45 15.15
CA GLN A 130 2.50 4.02 15.48
C GLN A 130 1.63 3.35 14.42
N PRO A 131 2.10 2.28 13.75
CA PRO A 131 1.25 1.50 12.87
C PRO A 131 0.29 0.62 13.69
N ASN A 132 -0.88 0.32 13.11
CA ASN A 132 -1.81 -0.63 13.71
C ASN A 132 -2.52 -1.39 12.59
N LEU A 133 -1.87 -2.45 12.12
CA LEU A 133 -2.39 -3.30 11.06
C LEU A 133 -3.27 -4.41 11.64
N SER A 134 -4.37 -4.69 10.95
CA SER A 134 -5.24 -5.84 11.22
C SER A 134 -5.72 -6.43 9.90
N ILE A 135 -5.86 -7.76 9.85
CA ILE A 135 -6.60 -8.42 8.79
C ILE A 135 -8.08 -8.13 9.03
N VAL A 136 -8.80 -7.68 8.00
CA VAL A 136 -10.22 -7.31 8.11
C VAL A 136 -11.11 -8.11 7.18
N GLU A 137 -10.52 -8.82 6.22
CA GLU A 137 -11.21 -9.74 5.34
C GLU A 137 -10.20 -10.72 4.74
N MET A 138 -10.63 -11.95 4.51
CA MET A 138 -9.93 -12.90 3.65
C MET A 138 -10.96 -13.66 2.81
N GLY A 139 -10.57 -14.01 1.59
CA GLY A 139 -11.35 -14.85 0.71
C GLY A 139 -10.49 -15.53 -0.36
N ILE A 140 -11.16 -16.29 -1.22
CA ILE A 140 -10.53 -17.05 -2.30
C ILE A 140 -11.20 -16.73 -3.63
N GLY A 141 -10.42 -16.79 -4.71
CA GLY A 141 -10.92 -16.44 -6.04
C GLY A 141 -12.04 -17.37 -6.53
N ARG A 142 -12.03 -18.65 -6.16
CA ARG A 142 -13.14 -19.58 -6.43
C ARG A 142 -14.50 -19.09 -5.95
N ASN A 143 -14.53 -18.44 -4.78
CA ASN A 143 -15.78 -18.01 -4.15
C ASN A 143 -16.11 -16.55 -4.46
N GLN A 144 -15.10 -15.72 -4.69
CA GLN A 144 -15.22 -14.27 -4.87
C GLN A 144 -14.32 -13.78 -6.01
N PRO A 145 -14.51 -14.26 -7.25
CA PRO A 145 -13.64 -13.93 -8.38
C PRO A 145 -13.63 -12.43 -8.69
N GLU A 146 -14.72 -11.72 -8.38
CA GLU A 146 -14.84 -10.27 -8.57
C GLU A 146 -13.90 -9.44 -7.69
N LYS A 147 -13.36 -10.02 -6.61
CA LYS A 147 -12.37 -9.39 -5.73
C LYS A 147 -10.93 -9.67 -6.11
N MET A 148 -10.71 -10.58 -7.07
CA MET A 148 -9.37 -10.90 -7.56
C MET A 148 -8.89 -9.89 -8.59
N TRP A 149 -7.57 -9.82 -8.78
CA TRP A 149 -6.96 -8.91 -9.76
C TRP A 149 -7.38 -9.19 -11.21
N ASN A 150 -7.73 -10.43 -11.52
CA ASN A 150 -8.30 -10.84 -12.81
C ASN A 150 -9.60 -11.61 -12.61
N SER A 151 -10.73 -10.89 -12.58
CA SER A 151 -12.05 -11.47 -12.31
C SER A 151 -12.65 -12.30 -13.44
N SER A 152 -12.01 -12.34 -14.61
CA SER A 152 -12.50 -13.03 -15.81
C SER A 152 -11.64 -14.23 -16.23
N GLY A 153 -10.54 -14.51 -15.53
CA GLY A 153 -9.64 -15.62 -15.81
C GLY A 153 -9.80 -16.76 -14.81
N ASP A 154 -9.72 -18.00 -15.29
CA ASP A 154 -9.67 -19.19 -14.42
C ASP A 154 -8.40 -19.23 -13.54
N GLU A 155 -7.41 -18.40 -13.87
CA GLU A 155 -6.09 -18.26 -13.24
C GLU A 155 -6.14 -18.00 -11.74
N VAL A 156 -7.21 -17.35 -11.25
CA VAL A 156 -7.31 -16.91 -9.84
C VAL A 156 -8.13 -17.86 -8.97
N THR A 157 -8.65 -18.95 -9.52
CA THR A 157 -9.59 -19.84 -8.81
C THR A 157 -8.98 -20.41 -7.53
N ASP A 158 -7.71 -20.80 -7.58
CA ASP A 158 -7.00 -21.44 -6.47
C ASP A 158 -6.18 -20.44 -5.64
N GLU A 159 -6.34 -19.15 -5.92
CA GLU A 159 -5.66 -18.04 -5.26
C GLU A 159 -6.51 -17.43 -4.15
N ALA A 160 -5.84 -16.77 -3.21
CA ALA A 160 -6.45 -16.10 -2.08
C ALA A 160 -6.15 -14.60 -2.09
N PHE A 161 -7.02 -13.84 -1.43
CA PHE A 161 -6.80 -12.44 -1.14
C PHE A 161 -7.03 -12.14 0.33
N VAL A 162 -6.30 -11.15 0.85
CA VAL A 162 -6.39 -10.70 2.24
C VAL A 162 -6.46 -9.19 2.26
N THR A 163 -7.53 -8.64 2.83
CA THR A 163 -7.65 -7.19 3.02
C THR A 163 -7.10 -6.82 4.38
N VAL A 164 -6.17 -5.86 4.38
CA VAL A 164 -5.49 -5.34 5.56
C VAL A 164 -5.88 -3.89 5.74
N GLU A 165 -6.14 -3.50 6.98
CA GLU A 165 -6.41 -2.12 7.38
C GLU A 165 -5.30 -1.62 8.30
N ASN A 166 -4.77 -0.43 8.05
CA ASN A 166 -3.91 0.26 9.00
C ASN A 166 -4.69 1.36 9.71
N ARG A 167 -5.15 1.09 10.93
CA ARG A 167 -5.83 2.07 11.80
C ARG A 167 -4.86 2.91 12.61
N GLY A 168 -3.55 2.74 12.39
CA GLY A 168 -2.50 3.46 13.05
C GLY A 168 -2.23 4.82 12.41
N THR A 169 -1.33 5.57 13.04
CA THR A 169 -0.90 6.90 12.62
C THR A 169 0.36 6.86 11.76
N GLY A 170 1.10 5.74 11.80
CA GLY A 170 2.30 5.50 11.00
C GLY A 170 2.08 4.51 9.86
N PRO A 171 2.82 4.63 8.74
CA PRO A 171 2.79 3.64 7.67
C PRO A 171 3.44 2.33 8.14
N ASN A 172 3.06 1.22 7.53
CA ASN A 172 3.79 -0.04 7.67
C ASN A 172 3.91 -0.71 6.31
N ALA A 173 4.73 -1.75 6.19
CA ALA A 173 4.75 -2.61 5.03
C ALA A 173 4.54 -4.06 5.46
N VAL A 174 3.68 -4.78 4.74
CA VAL A 174 3.58 -6.23 4.83
C VAL A 174 4.67 -6.82 3.97
N THR A 175 5.55 -7.62 4.57
CA THR A 175 6.73 -8.21 3.93
C THR A 175 6.56 -9.70 3.66
N LYS A 176 5.59 -10.34 4.32
CA LYS A 176 5.27 -11.75 4.10
C LYS A 176 3.79 -12.02 4.33
N LEU A 177 3.20 -12.83 3.46
CA LEU A 177 1.83 -13.34 3.53
C LEU A 177 1.91 -14.87 3.51
N LEU A 178 1.36 -15.51 4.54
CA LEU A 178 1.39 -16.95 4.72
C LEU A 178 -0.01 -17.50 5.00
N PHE A 179 -0.23 -18.73 4.58
CA PHE A 179 -1.40 -19.55 4.86
C PHE A 179 -0.91 -20.88 5.47
N ILE A 180 -1.16 -21.10 6.76
CA ILE A 180 -0.57 -22.21 7.53
C ILE A 180 -1.69 -23.09 8.09
N GLY A 181 -1.56 -24.42 8.00
CA GLY A 181 -2.56 -25.36 8.49
C GLY A 181 -3.34 -26.04 7.37
N ASP A 182 -4.61 -26.34 7.59
CA ASP A 182 -5.42 -27.26 6.78
C ASP A 182 -5.90 -26.68 5.42
N VAL A 183 -5.06 -25.86 4.75
CA VAL A 183 -5.26 -25.49 3.34
C VAL A 183 -4.61 -26.53 2.42
N PRO A 184 -5.05 -26.67 1.15
CA PRO A 184 -4.51 -27.67 0.24
C PRO A 184 -3.01 -27.52 -0.03
N TYR A 185 -2.50 -26.29 -0.11
CA TYR A 185 -1.10 -26.06 -0.43
C TYR A 185 -0.49 -24.99 0.50
N PRO A 186 -0.21 -25.35 1.76
CA PRO A 186 0.18 -24.40 2.80
C PRO A 186 1.56 -23.78 2.53
N SER A 187 1.85 -22.71 3.27
CA SER A 187 3.11 -21.97 3.17
C SER A 187 4.31 -22.67 3.83
N ASP A 188 4.06 -23.65 4.69
CA ASP A 188 5.06 -24.40 5.44
C ASP A 188 5.60 -25.62 4.68
N GLU A 189 6.30 -26.50 5.39
CA GLU A 189 6.95 -27.70 4.85
C GLU A 189 5.99 -28.73 4.24
N GLU A 190 4.69 -28.64 4.53
CA GLU A 190 3.67 -29.53 3.97
C GLU A 190 3.21 -29.10 2.56
N GLY A 191 3.60 -27.91 2.10
CA GLY A 191 3.29 -27.41 0.77
C GLY A 191 4.43 -26.66 0.11
N THR A 192 4.24 -25.36 -0.08
CA THR A 192 5.14 -24.48 -0.85
C THR A 192 6.50 -24.23 -0.17
N ASN A 193 6.62 -24.49 1.13
CA ASN A 193 7.86 -24.43 1.91
C ASN A 193 8.64 -23.10 1.78
N TYR A 194 7.93 -21.97 1.86
CA TYR A 194 8.55 -20.63 1.86
C TYR A 194 8.35 -19.84 3.15
N ALA A 195 7.64 -20.40 4.14
CA ALA A 195 7.43 -19.75 5.44
C ALA A 195 8.74 -19.25 6.07
N ASP A 196 9.80 -20.06 6.02
CA ASP A 196 11.13 -19.72 6.54
C ASP A 196 12.12 -19.24 5.47
N ALA A 197 11.69 -19.10 4.20
CA ALA A 197 12.56 -18.64 3.13
C ALA A 197 12.79 -17.13 3.19
N ASP A 198 14.06 -16.72 3.16
CA ASP A 198 14.44 -15.32 3.06
C ASP A 198 14.17 -14.77 1.67
N GLY A 199 13.67 -13.54 1.60
CA GLY A 199 13.43 -12.83 0.33
C GLY A 199 12.20 -13.32 -0.46
N VAL A 200 11.42 -14.24 0.08
CA VAL A 200 10.14 -14.69 -0.48
C VAL A 200 9.01 -14.10 0.37
N SER A 201 8.11 -13.34 -0.24
CA SER A 201 7.01 -12.67 0.47
C SER A 201 5.70 -13.46 0.40
N GLY A 202 5.47 -14.23 -0.66
CA GLY A 202 4.19 -14.82 -0.99
C GLY A 202 3.14 -13.81 -1.50
N ILE A 203 3.52 -12.56 -1.80
CA ILE A 203 2.61 -11.48 -2.19
C ILE A 203 2.73 -11.22 -3.70
N TYR A 204 1.64 -11.39 -4.43
CA TYR A 204 1.55 -11.09 -5.87
C TYR A 204 1.26 -9.60 -6.10
N ASP A 205 1.94 -9.02 -7.07
CA ASP A 205 1.74 -7.66 -7.57
C ASP A 205 1.10 -7.71 -8.97
N PRO A 206 -0.19 -7.35 -9.10
CA PRO A 206 -0.89 -7.35 -10.39
C PRO A 206 -0.33 -6.39 -11.44
N ASP A 207 0.35 -5.30 -11.03
CA ASP A 207 0.90 -4.33 -11.97
C ASP A 207 2.21 -4.85 -12.59
N ALA A 208 3.00 -5.60 -11.82
CA ALA A 208 4.24 -6.21 -12.26
C ALA A 208 4.05 -7.62 -12.84
N ASP A 209 2.91 -8.26 -12.57
CA ASP A 209 2.65 -9.67 -12.84
C ASP A 209 3.73 -10.59 -12.23
N ASP A 210 4.19 -10.26 -11.01
CA ASP A 210 5.23 -11.00 -10.31
C ASP A 210 5.11 -10.87 -8.79
N GLU A 211 5.95 -11.59 -8.04
CA GLU A 211 6.05 -11.48 -6.60
C GLU A 211 6.73 -10.16 -6.19
N THR A 212 6.10 -9.43 -5.27
CA THR A 212 6.69 -8.21 -4.71
C THR A 212 7.26 -8.44 -3.32
N ALA A 213 8.42 -7.86 -3.02
CA ALA A 213 9.09 -8.05 -1.73
C ALA A 213 8.29 -7.48 -0.54
N ALA A 214 7.47 -6.45 -0.76
CA ALA A 214 6.63 -5.86 0.28
C ALA A 214 5.56 -4.94 -0.30
N VAL A 215 4.44 -4.82 0.41
CA VAL A 215 3.37 -3.86 0.11
C VAL A 215 3.24 -2.86 1.25
N THR A 216 3.35 -1.57 0.95
CA THR A 216 3.16 -0.50 1.94
C THR A 216 1.69 -0.25 2.19
N VAL A 217 1.27 -0.22 3.45
CA VAL A 217 -0.07 0.16 3.92
C VAL A 217 0.03 1.51 4.64
N PRO A 218 -0.36 2.62 3.98
CA PRO A 218 -0.35 3.95 4.59
C PRO A 218 -1.32 4.04 5.79
N PRO A 219 -1.17 5.02 6.69
CA PRO A 219 -2.09 5.21 7.80
C PRO A 219 -3.51 5.54 7.31
N GLY A 220 -4.51 4.97 7.99
CA GLY A 220 -5.92 5.14 7.66
C GLY A 220 -6.36 4.48 6.35
N GLN A 221 -5.52 3.66 5.72
CA GLN A 221 -5.84 3.00 4.45
C GLN A 221 -6.19 1.52 4.64
N LYS A 222 -6.99 1.01 3.70
CA LYS A 222 -7.26 -0.41 3.47
C LYS A 222 -6.70 -0.81 2.13
N LEU A 223 -5.99 -1.94 2.09
CA LEU A 223 -5.44 -2.51 0.86
C LEU A 223 -5.68 -4.02 0.83
N THR A 224 -5.86 -4.55 -0.38
CA THR A 224 -5.98 -5.99 -0.62
C THR A 224 -4.64 -6.53 -1.10
N LEU A 225 -4.17 -7.59 -0.44
CA LEU A 225 -3.01 -8.38 -0.81
C LEU A 225 -3.49 -9.62 -1.54
N TYR A 226 -2.73 -10.09 -2.53
CA TYR A 226 -3.01 -11.31 -3.26
C TYR A 226 -1.91 -12.33 -3.02
N SER A 227 -2.27 -13.60 -2.90
CA SER A 227 -1.27 -14.68 -2.82
C SER A 227 -0.54 -14.83 -4.16
N TYR A 228 0.76 -15.11 -4.09
CA TYR A 228 1.57 -15.53 -5.23
C TYR A 228 1.67 -17.06 -5.35
N ARG A 229 1.20 -17.79 -4.33
CA ARG A 229 1.55 -19.20 -4.11
C ARG A 229 0.36 -20.16 -4.16
N SER A 230 -0.83 -19.68 -4.58
CA SER A 230 -2.03 -20.49 -4.77
C SER A 230 -2.34 -21.44 -3.59
N PRO A 231 -2.59 -20.92 -2.38
CA PRO A 231 -2.71 -21.76 -1.18
C PRO A 231 -3.89 -22.76 -1.23
N PHE A 232 -4.85 -22.54 -2.15
CA PHE A 232 -6.00 -23.43 -2.36
C PHE A 232 -5.86 -24.31 -3.62
N ALA A 233 -4.66 -24.40 -4.19
CA ALA A 233 -4.38 -25.29 -5.31
C ALA A 233 -4.30 -26.74 -4.85
N PHE A 234 -4.99 -27.62 -5.56
CA PHE A 234 -4.89 -29.07 -5.35
C PHE A 234 -3.78 -29.64 -6.23
N ILE A 235 -2.80 -30.31 -5.63
CA ILE A 235 -1.62 -30.83 -6.34
C ILE A 235 -1.69 -32.35 -6.51
N ARG A 236 -1.95 -32.83 -7.74
CA ARG A 236 -2.09 -34.28 -8.04
C ARG A 236 -0.84 -35.08 -7.67
N ALA A 237 0.34 -34.50 -7.92
CA ALA A 237 1.62 -35.16 -7.67
C ALA A 237 1.86 -35.44 -6.18
N GLU A 238 1.23 -34.65 -5.31
CA GLU A 238 1.36 -34.74 -3.85
C GLU A 238 0.18 -35.48 -3.21
N GLY A 239 -0.78 -35.96 -4.02
CA GLY A 239 -1.97 -36.66 -3.54
C GLY A 239 -2.97 -35.74 -2.83
N ILE A 240 -2.82 -34.43 -3.00
CA ILE A 240 -3.68 -33.41 -2.41
C ILE A 240 -4.88 -33.22 -3.34
N SER A 241 -6.04 -33.74 -2.93
CA SER A 241 -7.28 -33.66 -3.70
C SER A 241 -8.48 -33.48 -2.77
N CYS A 242 -9.60 -33.05 -3.34
CA CYS A 242 -10.89 -33.24 -2.70
C CYS A 242 -11.10 -34.74 -2.40
N LYS A 243 -11.80 -35.02 -1.30
CA LYS A 243 -12.15 -36.37 -0.87
C LYS A 243 -13.64 -36.61 -1.09
N ASN A 244 -14.03 -37.88 -1.21
CA ASN A 244 -15.41 -38.32 -1.35
C ASN A 244 -16.25 -38.20 -0.06
N GLU A 245 -15.67 -37.62 0.99
CA GLU A 245 -16.31 -37.34 2.26
C GLU A 245 -16.01 -35.88 2.64
N PRO A 246 -16.95 -35.16 3.29
CA PRO A 246 -16.70 -33.78 3.71
C PRO A 246 -15.51 -33.70 4.66
N GLN A 247 -14.70 -32.66 4.54
CA GLN A 247 -13.56 -32.40 5.41
C GLN A 247 -13.73 -31.06 6.11
N SER A 248 -13.13 -30.92 7.28
CA SER A 248 -13.07 -29.66 8.01
C SER A 248 -11.70 -29.54 8.65
N GLY A 249 -11.22 -28.32 8.74
CA GLY A 249 -9.91 -28.01 9.27
C GLY A 249 -9.83 -26.55 9.69
N GLU A 250 -8.66 -26.17 10.18
CA GLU A 250 -8.34 -24.82 10.61
C GLU A 250 -7.04 -24.37 9.94
N PHE A 251 -6.99 -23.10 9.56
CA PHE A 251 -5.76 -22.50 9.07
C PHE A 251 -5.61 -21.07 9.57
N GLU A 252 -4.36 -20.62 9.62
CA GLU A 252 -3.97 -19.29 10.04
C GLU A 252 -3.47 -18.50 8.84
N VAL A 253 -3.96 -17.27 8.69
CA VAL A 253 -3.37 -16.28 7.80
C VAL A 253 -2.39 -15.47 8.61
N VAL A 254 -1.12 -15.47 8.22
CA VAL A 254 -0.05 -14.75 8.94
C VAL A 254 0.54 -13.67 8.04
N LEU A 255 0.62 -12.45 8.57
CA LEU A 255 1.33 -11.32 7.97
C LEU A 255 2.57 -11.00 8.80
N GLU A 256 3.73 -10.97 8.16
CA GLU A 256 4.92 -10.33 8.75
C GLU A 256 5.00 -8.89 8.27
N THR A 257 5.29 -7.98 9.21
CA THR A 257 5.35 -6.55 8.92
C THR A 257 6.72 -5.98 9.23
N ARG A 258 7.10 -4.91 8.53
CA ARG A 258 8.43 -4.33 8.64
C ARG A 258 8.63 -3.54 9.93
N VAL A 259 7.69 -2.68 10.28
CA VAL A 259 7.78 -1.84 11.49
C VAL A 259 7.51 -2.73 12.71
N ASP A 260 8.40 -2.66 13.70
CA ASP A 260 8.46 -3.52 14.90
C ASP A 260 8.61 -5.03 14.65
N ALA A 261 8.89 -5.45 13.40
CA ALA A 261 8.97 -6.86 13.01
C ALA A 261 7.78 -7.70 13.52
N LYS A 262 6.59 -7.09 13.57
CA LYS A 262 5.41 -7.69 14.18
C LYS A 262 4.81 -8.74 13.24
N LYS A 263 4.44 -9.89 13.80
CA LYS A 263 3.54 -10.87 13.17
C LYS A 263 2.10 -10.56 13.57
N ILE A 264 1.21 -10.52 12.59
CA ILE A 264 -0.23 -10.36 12.75
C ILE A 264 -0.85 -11.61 12.16
N SER A 265 -1.82 -12.19 12.85
CA SER A 265 -2.50 -13.36 12.33
C SER A 265 -3.97 -13.40 12.72
N GLU A 266 -4.74 -14.09 11.89
CA GLU A 266 -6.14 -14.42 12.14
C GLU A 266 -6.38 -15.88 11.75
N THR A 267 -7.20 -16.56 12.54
CA THR A 267 -7.51 -17.98 12.38
C THR A 267 -8.87 -18.16 11.71
N TYR A 268 -8.94 -19.09 10.77
CA TYR A 268 -10.14 -19.37 9.99
C TYR A 268 -10.44 -20.87 10.01
N GLN A 269 -11.74 -21.18 10.05
CA GLN A 269 -12.24 -22.52 9.80
C GLN A 269 -12.44 -22.71 8.29
N VAL A 270 -12.07 -23.88 7.80
CA VAL A 270 -12.27 -24.27 6.41
C VAL A 270 -13.06 -25.57 6.32
N GLN A 271 -13.98 -25.63 5.36
CA GLN A 271 -14.78 -26.81 5.06
C GLN A 271 -14.70 -27.12 3.57
N TYR A 272 -14.53 -28.41 3.27
CA TYR A 272 -14.52 -28.93 1.92
C TYR A 272 -15.70 -29.88 1.75
N SER A 273 -16.54 -29.65 0.73
CA SER A 273 -17.60 -30.58 0.40
C SER A 273 -17.03 -31.91 -0.13
N ALA A 274 -17.82 -32.98 -0.04
CA ALA A 274 -17.47 -34.24 -0.66
C ALA A 274 -17.44 -34.11 -2.18
N SER A 275 -16.41 -34.65 -2.82
CA SER A 275 -16.30 -34.74 -4.27
C SER A 275 -15.52 -35.99 -4.68
N ASP A 276 -16.03 -36.68 -5.70
CA ASP A 276 -15.29 -37.76 -6.38
C ASP A 276 -14.31 -37.20 -7.44
N GLU A 277 -14.39 -35.90 -7.70
CA GLU A 277 -13.49 -35.20 -8.62
C GLU A 277 -12.31 -34.57 -7.88
N PHE A 278 -11.20 -34.41 -8.60
CA PHE A 278 -9.91 -34.05 -8.02
C PHE A 278 -9.90 -32.70 -7.27
N ASN A 279 -10.51 -31.65 -7.84
CA ASN A 279 -10.44 -30.26 -7.36
C ASN A 279 -11.79 -29.54 -7.46
N ASN A 280 -12.90 -30.29 -7.40
CA ASN A 280 -14.26 -29.78 -7.57
C ASN A 280 -15.10 -29.94 -6.30
N CYS A 281 -14.47 -29.86 -5.13
CA CYS A 281 -15.17 -29.62 -3.89
C CYS A 281 -15.45 -28.12 -3.73
N GLU A 282 -16.58 -27.83 -3.11
CA GLU A 282 -16.92 -26.48 -2.65
C GLU A 282 -16.10 -26.20 -1.40
N ILE A 283 -15.52 -25.00 -1.32
CA ILE A 283 -14.71 -24.56 -0.19
C ILE A 283 -15.49 -23.47 0.53
N THR A 284 -15.73 -23.65 1.84
CA THR A 284 -16.34 -22.61 2.68
C THR A 284 -15.34 -22.19 3.74
N ILE A 285 -15.20 -20.87 3.93
CA ILE A 285 -14.28 -20.27 4.89
C ILE A 285 -15.09 -19.38 5.82
N SER A 286 -14.82 -19.45 7.12
CA SER A 286 -15.39 -18.56 8.13
C SER A 286 -14.36 -18.23 9.19
N GLU A 287 -14.47 -17.06 9.81
CA GLU A 287 -13.69 -16.73 11.02
C GLU A 287 -13.95 -17.78 12.12
N ALA A 288 -12.90 -18.14 12.86
CA ALA A 288 -12.96 -19.12 13.94
C ALA A 288 -13.57 -18.59 15.24
#